data_AF-A0A521KZ17-F1
#
_entry.id   AF-A0A521KZ17-F1
#
_cell.length_a   1.000
_cell.length_b   1.000
_cell.length_c   1.000
_cell.angle_alpha   90.00
_cell.angle_beta   90.00
_cell.angle_gamma   90.00
#
_symmetry.space_group_name_H-M   'P 1'
#
loop_
_entity.id
_entity.type
_entity.pdbx_description
1 polymer ?
#
loop_
_entity_poly.entity_id
_entity_poly.type
_entity_poly.pdbx_seq_one_letter_code
_entity_poly.pdbx_strand_id
1 'polypeptide(L)'
;MKQEIVALLPDLRAFARFMCRERETADDLVQNTILAALDKQEQFTPGTNLKGWLFTIMRNRFYSDLRTLRRRPVTIDDEAATPLAAVDNPEATLALKELSSELWKL
;
A
#
# COMPACT_ATOMS: atom_id res chain seq x y z
N MET A 1 -7.26 -8.29 -16.91
CA MET A 1 -7.14 -7.68 -15.57
C MET A 1 -6.98 -8.70 -14.44
N LYS A 2 -7.99 -9.52 -14.07
CA LYS A 2 -7.90 -10.39 -12.87
C LYS A 2 -6.69 -11.34 -12.87
N GLN A 3 -6.39 -11.99 -14.00
CA GLN A 3 -5.22 -12.86 -14.14
C GLN A 3 -3.89 -12.09 -14.02
N GLU A 4 -3.84 -10.88 -14.57
CA GLU A 4 -2.67 -10.01 -14.47
C GLU A 4 -2.46 -9.52 -13.02
N ILE A 5 -3.53 -9.24 -12.28
CA ILE A 5 -3.45 -8.94 -10.84
C ILE A 5 -2.83 -10.13 -10.08
N VAL A 6 -3.25 -11.36 -10.38
CA VAL A 6 -2.70 -12.56 -9.74
C VAL A 6 -1.19 -12.68 -10.01
N ALA A 7 -0.75 -12.40 -11.23
CA ALA A 7 0.67 -12.40 -11.59
C ALA A 7 1.48 -11.32 -10.83
N LEU A 8 0.84 -10.19 -10.47
CA LEU A 8 1.46 -9.08 -9.74
C LEU A 8 1.39 -9.22 -8.21
N LEU A 9 0.72 -10.24 -7.67
CA LEU A 9 0.61 -10.45 -6.22
C LEU A 9 1.95 -10.53 -5.48
N PRO A 10 2.99 -11.22 -5.99
CA PRO A 10 4.29 -11.26 -5.32
C PRO A 10 4.91 -9.87 -5.17
N ASP A 11 4.83 -9.05 -6.21
CA ASP A 11 5.35 -7.67 -6.24
C ASP A 11 4.59 -6.78 -5.25
N LEU A 12 3.26 -6.87 -5.25
CA LEU A 12 2.41 -6.13 -4.30
C LEU A 12 2.70 -6.52 -2.85
N ARG A 13 2.89 -7.81 -2.57
CA ARG A 13 3.26 -8.30 -1.22
C ARG A 13 4.66 -7.87 -0.80
N ALA A 14 5.62 -7.86 -1.70
CA ALA A 14 6.97 -7.35 -1.41
C ALA A 14 6.89 -5.85 -1.07
N PHE A 15 6.14 -5.08 -1.86
CA PHE A 15 5.99 -3.65 -1.64
C PHE A 15 5.22 -3.31 -0.36
N ALA A 16 4.14 -4.04 -0.06
CA ALA A 16 3.40 -3.84 1.19
C ALA A 16 4.26 -4.16 2.41
N ARG A 17 5.06 -5.24 2.38
CA ARG A 17 6.02 -5.56 3.46
C ARG A 17 7.12 -4.52 3.62
N PHE A 18 7.48 -3.82 2.56
CA PHE A 18 8.42 -2.70 2.63
C PHE A 18 7.80 -1.45 3.29
N MET A 19 6.50 -1.20 3.05
CA MET A 19 5.79 -0.05 3.66
C MET A 19 5.32 -0.31 5.09
N CYS A 20 4.93 -1.53 5.41
CA CYS A 20 4.33 -1.91 6.68
C CYS A 20 5.37 -2.56 7.60
N ARG A 21 5.32 -2.23 8.89
CA ARG A 21 6.19 -2.83 9.92
C ARG A 21 5.76 -4.25 10.29
N GLU A 22 4.46 -4.51 10.28
CA GLU A 22 3.88 -5.81 10.64
C GLU A 22 3.36 -6.55 9.41
N ARG A 23 3.52 -7.88 9.44
CA ARG A 23 3.09 -8.76 8.36
C ARG A 23 1.58 -8.72 8.15
N GLU A 24 0.80 -8.74 9.23
CA GLU A 24 -0.66 -8.71 9.15
C GLU A 24 -1.14 -7.42 8.48
N THR A 25 -0.60 -6.27 8.89
CA THR A 25 -0.88 -4.98 8.24
C THR A 25 -0.49 -4.97 6.75
N ALA A 26 0.63 -5.61 6.39
CA ALA A 26 1.05 -5.72 5.00
C ALA A 26 0.06 -6.58 4.17
N ASP A 27 -0.36 -7.72 4.70
CA ASP A 27 -1.31 -8.63 4.05
C ASP A 27 -2.69 -7.95 3.88
N ASP A 28 -3.15 -7.22 4.89
CA ASP A 28 -4.39 -6.42 4.84
C ASP A 28 -4.31 -5.30 3.79
N LEU A 29 -3.17 -4.60 3.71
CA LEU A 29 -2.96 -3.55 2.70
C LEU A 29 -3.04 -4.12 1.28
N VAL A 30 -2.46 -5.31 1.04
CA VAL A 30 -2.57 -6.01 -0.25
C VAL A 30 -4.01 -6.36 -0.55
N GLN A 31 -4.73 -6.96 0.39
CA GLN A 31 -6.12 -7.34 0.21
C GLN A 31 -7.00 -6.13 -0.13
N ASN A 32 -6.90 -5.06 0.66
CA ASN A 32 -7.65 -3.83 0.45
C ASN A 32 -7.31 -3.15 -0.89
N THR A 33 -6.06 -3.24 -1.33
CA THR A 33 -5.63 -2.75 -2.65
C THR A 33 -6.35 -3.50 -3.77
N ILE A 34 -6.39 -4.84 -3.70
CA ILE A 34 -7.04 -5.66 -4.72
C ILE A 34 -8.54 -5.39 -4.75
N LEU A 35 -9.19 -5.28 -3.58
CA LEU A 35 -10.61 -4.93 -3.50
C LEU A 35 -10.89 -3.57 -4.14
N ALA A 36 -10.09 -2.54 -3.84
CA ALA A 36 -10.22 -1.24 -4.52
C ALA A 36 -10.01 -1.32 -6.02
N ALA A 37 -9.04 -2.12 -6.47
CA ALA A 37 -8.72 -2.27 -7.87
C ALA A 37 -9.87 -2.94 -8.63
N LEU A 38 -10.52 -3.93 -8.03
CA LEU A 38 -11.70 -4.57 -8.60
C LEU A 38 -12.91 -3.63 -8.63
N ASP A 39 -13.14 -2.86 -7.56
CA ASP A 39 -14.21 -1.85 -7.53
C ASP A 39 -14.00 -0.74 -8.57
N LYS A 40 -12.74 -0.37 -8.84
CA LYS A 40 -12.36 0.67 -9.79
C LYS A 40 -12.00 0.12 -11.17
N GLN A 41 -12.30 -1.15 -11.46
CA GLN A 41 -11.87 -1.79 -12.71
C GLN A 41 -12.36 -1.05 -13.97
N GLU A 42 -13.53 -0.41 -13.90
CA GLU A 42 -14.10 0.38 -15.01
C GLU A 42 -13.33 1.68 -15.26
N GLN A 43 -12.55 2.16 -14.28
CA GLN A 43 -11.69 3.34 -14.41
C GLN A 43 -10.30 3.00 -14.97
N PHE A 44 -10.00 1.70 -15.13
CA PHE A 44 -8.74 1.25 -15.72
C PHE A 44 -8.89 1.13 -17.24
N THR A 45 -7.99 1.78 -17.97
CA THR A 45 -7.91 1.66 -19.43
C THR A 45 -7.07 0.43 -19.81
N PRO A 46 -7.64 -0.60 -20.46
CA PRO A 46 -6.87 -1.77 -20.90
C PRO A 46 -5.71 -1.39 -21.83
N GLY A 47 -4.58 -2.11 -21.73
CA GLY A 47 -3.37 -1.81 -22.50
C GLY A 47 -2.48 -0.73 -21.89
N THR A 48 -2.89 -0.10 -20.79
CA THR A 48 -2.02 0.79 -19.98
C THR A 48 -1.32 0.01 -18.86
N ASN A 49 -0.40 0.67 -18.14
CA ASN A 49 0.41 0.05 -17.10
C ASN A 49 -0.41 -0.31 -15.85
N LEU A 50 -0.93 -1.55 -15.80
CA LEU A 50 -1.68 -2.08 -14.67
C LEU A 50 -0.84 -2.09 -13.37
N LYS A 51 0.45 -2.41 -13.46
CA LYS A 51 1.35 -2.45 -12.30
C LYS A 51 1.45 -1.07 -11.65
N GLY A 52 1.73 -0.03 -12.44
CA GLY A 52 1.77 1.36 -11.95
C GLY A 52 0.44 1.81 -11.33
N TRP A 53 -0.69 1.42 -11.93
CA TRP A 53 -2.02 1.72 -11.40
C TRP A 53 -2.30 1.04 -10.05
N LEU A 54 -1.98 -0.25 -9.91
CA LEU A 54 -2.14 -0.99 -8.64
C LEU A 54 -1.26 -0.41 -7.53
N PHE A 55 0.00 -0.07 -7.83
CA PHE A 55 0.91 0.54 -6.86
C PHE A 55 0.43 1.93 -6.42
N THR A 56 -0.20 2.68 -7.34
CA THR A 56 -0.83 3.97 -7.01
C THR A 56 -1.99 3.80 -6.04
N ILE A 57 -2.86 2.81 -6.27
CA ILE A 57 -3.97 2.48 -5.36
C ILE A 57 -3.42 2.11 -3.98
N MET A 58 -2.42 1.22 -3.92
CA MET A 58 -1.84 0.75 -2.67
C MET A 58 -1.24 1.89 -1.84
N ARG A 59 -0.43 2.73 -2.48
CA ARG A 59 0.20 3.89 -1.83
C ARG A 59 -0.85 4.86 -1.27
N ASN A 60 -1.91 5.14 -2.04
CA ASN A 60 -2.97 6.05 -1.60
C ASN A 60 -3.72 5.48 -0.38
N ARG A 61 -3.93 4.16 -0.32
CA ARG A 61 -4.52 3.50 0.84
C ARG A 61 -3.60 3.59 2.05
N PHE A 62 -2.33 3.21 1.90
CA PHE A 62 -1.34 3.26 2.97
C PHE A 62 -1.28 4.63 3.66
N TYR A 63 -1.21 5.72 2.88
CA TYR A 63 -1.19 7.08 3.45
C TYR A 63 -2.53 7.50 4.08
N SER A 64 -3.64 6.99 3.56
CA SER A 64 -4.97 7.24 4.16
C SER A 64 -5.11 6.57 5.51
N ASP A 65 -4.61 5.34 5.64
CA ASP A 65 -4.60 4.57 6.89
C ASP A 65 -3.67 5.24 7.91
N LEU A 66 -2.47 5.63 7.47
CA LEU A 66 -1.51 6.36 8.31
C LEU A 66 -2.08 7.68 8.83
N ARG A 67 -2.78 8.45 7.99
CA ARG A 67 -3.43 9.71 8.41
C ARG A 67 -4.54 9.47 9.42
N THR A 68 -5.30 8.38 9.27
CA THR A 68 -6.38 8.00 10.18
C THR A 68 -5.83 7.61 11.54
N LEU A 69 -4.76 6.81 11.55
CA LEU A 69 -4.10 6.40 12.78
C LEU A 69 -3.51 7.59 13.55
N ARG A 70 -2.83 8.51 12.86
CA ARG A 70 -2.26 9.74 13.49
C ARG A 70 -3.33 10.66 14.10
N ARG A 71 -4.59 10.53 13.70
CA ARG A 71 -5.71 11.34 14.19
C ARG A 71 -6.51 10.65 15.30
N ARG A 72 -6.22 9.39 15.64
CA ARG A 72 -6.87 8.72 16.77
C ARG A 72 -6.39 9.38 18.08
N PRO A 73 -7.31 9.89 18.93
CA PRO A 73 -6.93 10.32 20.27
C PRO A 73 -6.44 9.12 21.06
N VAL A 74 -5.27 9.24 21.69
CA VAL A 74 -4.74 8.21 22.60
C VAL A 74 -5.65 8.18 23.82
N THR A 75 -6.49 7.15 23.92
CA THR A 75 -7.28 6.87 25.13
C THR A 75 -6.40 6.16 26.15
N ILE A 76 -6.57 6.51 27.43
CA ILE A 76 -5.73 6.06 28.57
C ILE A 76 -5.75 4.53 28.77
N ASP A 77 -6.66 3.81 28.10
CA ASP A 77 -6.87 2.36 28.23
C ASP A 77 -6.18 1.53 27.11
N ASP A 78 -5.50 2.18 26.16
CA ASP A 78 -4.79 1.53 25.06
C ASP A 78 -3.35 1.12 25.48
N GLU A 79 -3.23 0.26 26.49
CA GLU A 79 -1.92 -0.31 26.89
C GLU A 79 -1.40 -1.34 25.88
N ALA A 80 -2.28 -1.85 25.00
CA ALA A 80 -1.96 -2.83 23.95
C ALA A 80 -1.90 -2.26 22.53
N ALA A 81 -2.38 -1.04 22.30
CA ALA A 81 -2.19 -0.39 21.01
C ALA A 81 -0.78 0.23 21.03
N THR A 82 0.24 -0.56 20.71
CA THR A 82 1.48 0.02 20.21
C THR A 82 1.04 0.98 19.11
N PRO A 83 1.18 2.31 19.29
CA PRO A 83 0.97 3.21 18.19
C PRO A 83 1.89 2.68 17.11
N LEU A 84 1.43 2.61 15.86
CA LEU A 84 2.29 2.32 14.72
C LEU A 84 3.32 3.45 14.71
N ALA A 85 4.36 3.29 15.53
CA ALA A 85 5.24 4.35 15.97
C ALA A 85 5.86 4.84 14.69
N ALA A 86 5.58 6.12 14.41
CA ALA A 86 5.78 6.76 13.14
C ALA A 86 6.98 6.16 12.41
N VAL A 87 6.68 5.37 11.38
CA VAL A 87 7.64 5.14 10.31
C VAL A 87 7.63 6.44 9.50
N ASP A 88 8.05 7.55 10.13
CA ASP A 88 8.85 8.55 9.44
C ASP A 88 10.18 7.84 9.19
N ASN A 89 10.16 6.88 8.26
CA ASN A 89 11.37 6.29 7.72
C ASN A 89 11.62 7.05 6.42
N PRO A 90 12.52 8.04 6.43
CA PRO A 90 12.97 8.71 5.22
C PRO A 90 13.46 7.69 4.19
N GLU A 91 14.03 6.57 4.62
CA GLU A 91 14.45 5.47 3.76
C GLU A 91 13.26 4.76 3.12
N ALA A 92 12.18 4.50 3.87
CA ALA A 92 10.95 3.94 3.29
C ALA A 92 10.35 4.89 2.26
N THR A 93 10.34 6.20 2.54
CA THR A 93 9.82 7.23 1.62
C THR A 93 10.73 7.42 0.40
N LEU A 94 12.05 7.36 0.59
CA LEU A 94 13.06 7.46 -0.47
C LEU A 94 13.03 6.23 -1.36
N ALA A 95 13.05 5.02 -0.80
CA ALA A 95 12.92 3.81 -1.60
C ALA A 95 11.50 3.66 -2.19
N LEU A 96 10.45 4.29 -1.62
CA LEU A 96 9.18 4.44 -2.33
C LEU A 96 9.32 5.32 -3.58
N LYS A 97 10.07 6.43 -3.47
CA LYS A 97 10.34 7.33 -4.60
C LYS A 97 11.21 6.64 -5.65
N GLU A 98 12.26 5.95 -5.24
CA GLU A 98 13.14 5.18 -6.12
C GLU A 98 12.36 4.05 -6.79
N LEU A 99 11.64 3.22 -6.03
CA LEU A 99 10.80 2.16 -6.60
C LEU A 99 9.76 2.75 -7.54
N SER A 100 9.10 3.86 -7.19
CA SER A 100 8.17 4.51 -8.12
C SER A 100 8.86 5.02 -9.39
N SER A 101 10.10 5.50 -9.29
CA SER A 101 10.89 5.96 -10.44
C SER A 101 11.37 4.81 -11.33
N GLU A 102 11.69 3.65 -10.74
CA GLU A 102 12.09 2.44 -11.45
C GLU A 102 10.88 1.73 -12.09
N LEU A 103 9.73 1.73 -11.42
CA LEU A 103 8.48 1.18 -11.96
C LEU A 103 7.95 1.95 -13.18
N TRP A 104 8.42 3.18 -13.40
CA TRP A 104 8.04 4.01 -14.55
C TRP A 104 9.03 3.90 -15.72
N LYS A 105 10.17 3.21 -15.51
CA LYS A 105 11.18 2.92 -16.55
C LYS A 105 10.94 1.57 -17.24
N LEU A 106 10.02 0.76 -16.71
CA LEU A 106 9.51 -0.50 -17.28
C LEU A 106 8.19 -0.25 -18.02
#